data_AF-A0A3B8XKP1-F1
#
_entry.id   AF-A0A3B8XKP1-F1
#
_cell.length_a   1.000
_cell.length_b   1.000
_cell.length_c   1.000
_cell.angle_alpha   90.00
_cell.angle_beta   90.00
_cell.angle_gamma   90.00
#
_symmetry.space_group_name_H-M   'P 1'
#
loop_
_entity.id
_entity.type
_entity.pdbx_description
1 polymer ?
#
loop_
_entity_poly.entity_id
_entity_poly.type
_entity_poly.pdbx_seq_one_letter_code
_entity_poly.pdbx_strand_id
1 'polypeptide(L)'
;DMSWAPVLKAYGRNNRSAMLRLPMNRPCIENRAPDMSANFYLSAAMSLYAGLDGLERKVDPGQPLNDNLYLSRDVRSQAGSLRRLPRTLLEASDALEESEFARSALGDEFVDIFVAQKRKEWDAQFYMVTKTERDRYLTFV
;
A
#
# COMPACT_ATOMS: atom_id res chain seq x y z
N ASP A 1 -1.41 6.22 19.46
CA ASP A 1 -1.27 4.78 19.22
C ASP A 1 -0.48 4.49 17.95
N MET A 2 0.56 3.65 18.06
CA MET A 2 1.32 3.19 16.90
C MET A 2 0.71 1.87 16.42
N SER A 3 0.03 1.87 15.27
CA SER A 3 -0.63 0.70 14.69
C SER A 3 0.32 -0.38 14.17
N TRP A 4 1.64 -0.10 14.12
CA TRP A 4 2.68 -0.95 13.53
C TRP A 4 2.49 -1.29 12.04
N ALA A 5 1.52 -0.64 11.37
CA ALA A 5 1.24 -0.79 9.95
C ALA A 5 2.11 0.15 9.10
N PRO A 6 2.65 -0.32 7.95
CA PRO A 6 3.47 0.51 7.10
C PRO A 6 2.66 1.58 6.37
N VAL A 7 3.24 2.78 6.23
CA VAL A 7 2.63 3.90 5.50
C VAL A 7 3.54 4.46 4.40
N LEU A 8 4.80 4.06 4.37
CA LEU A 8 5.80 4.49 3.39
C LEU A 8 6.23 3.32 2.51
N LYS A 9 6.41 3.56 1.21
CA LYS A 9 7.04 2.64 0.27
C LYS A 9 8.55 2.63 0.54
N ALA A 10 8.95 1.80 1.47
CA ALA A 10 10.33 1.69 1.94
C ALA A 10 10.66 0.24 2.30
N TYR A 11 11.95 -0.08 2.28
CA TYR A 11 12.46 -1.36 2.78
C TYR A 11 13.59 -1.14 3.80
N GLY A 12 13.78 -2.09 4.71
CA GLY A 12 14.80 -1.98 5.75
C GLY A 12 15.13 -3.30 6.47
N ARG A 13 16.32 -3.36 7.07
CA ARG A 13 16.82 -4.53 7.81
C ARG A 13 16.14 -4.59 9.17
N ASN A 14 15.38 -5.66 9.38
CA ASN A 14 14.53 -5.87 10.55
C ASN A 14 13.57 -4.71 10.89
N ASN A 15 13.32 -3.80 9.95
CA ASN A 15 12.58 -2.57 10.24
C ASN A 15 11.07 -2.81 10.21
N ARG A 16 10.42 -2.73 11.38
CA ARG A 16 8.95 -2.89 11.55
C ARG A 16 8.16 -1.60 11.26
N SER A 17 8.82 -0.54 10.81
CA SER A 17 8.15 0.68 10.32
C SER A 17 8.13 0.77 8.78
N ALA A 18 8.93 -0.07 8.10
CA ALA A 18 8.97 -0.17 6.64
C ALA A 18 7.88 -1.12 6.10
N MET A 19 7.49 -0.89 4.83
CA MET A 19 6.59 -1.76 4.07
C MET A 19 7.22 -3.13 3.80
N LEU A 20 8.45 -3.14 3.29
CA LEU A 20 9.20 -4.37 3.06
C LEU A 20 10.23 -4.55 4.17
N ARG A 21 10.07 -5.58 4.99
CA ARG A 21 11.02 -5.91 6.04
C ARG A 21 11.93 -7.03 5.57
N LEU A 22 13.23 -6.91 5.87
CA LEU A 22 14.22 -7.97 5.70
C LEU A 22 14.55 -8.57 7.08
N PRO A 23 13.92 -9.69 7.50
CA PRO A 23 14.19 -10.28 8.81
C PRO A 23 15.63 -10.78 8.94
N MET A 24 16.21 -10.68 10.13
CA MET A 24 17.58 -11.16 10.37
C MET A 24 17.67 -12.67 10.58
N ASN A 25 16.55 -13.31 10.95
CA ASN A 25 16.51 -14.72 11.33
C ASN A 25 16.32 -15.68 10.15
N ARG A 26 15.99 -15.18 8.95
CA ARG A 26 15.81 -15.99 7.74
C ARG A 26 15.97 -15.14 6.47
N PRO A 27 16.47 -15.72 5.37
CA PRO A 27 16.57 -15.02 4.10
C PRO A 27 15.19 -14.93 3.43
N CYS A 28 14.45 -13.87 3.73
CA CYS A 28 13.18 -13.57 3.05
C CYS A 28 12.92 -12.06 2.97
N ILE A 29 11.99 -11.68 2.10
CA ILE A 29 11.37 -10.36 2.08
C ILE A 29 9.97 -10.51 2.67
N GLU A 30 9.67 -9.76 3.72
CA GLU A 30 8.36 -9.71 4.37
C GLU A 30 7.61 -8.48 3.85
N ASN A 31 6.61 -8.69 3.00
CA ASN A 31 5.70 -7.62 2.56
C ASN A 31 4.60 -7.42 3.62
N ARG A 32 4.56 -6.24 4.23
CA ARG A 32 3.71 -5.93 5.38
C ARG A 32 2.52 -5.02 5.03
N ALA A 33 2.36 -4.67 3.75
CA ALA A 33 1.23 -3.86 3.29
C ALA A 33 -0.10 -4.64 3.19
N PRO A 34 -0.15 -5.90 2.72
CA PRO A 34 -1.41 -6.63 2.63
C PRO A 34 -2.01 -6.93 4.01
N ASP A 35 -3.33 -6.84 4.10
CA ASP A 35 -4.13 -7.31 5.24
C ASP A 35 -5.03 -8.50 4.83
N MET A 36 -5.86 -8.98 5.75
CA MET A 36 -6.73 -10.15 5.54
C MET A 36 -7.91 -9.89 4.59
N SER A 37 -8.19 -8.65 4.19
CA SER A 37 -9.22 -8.33 3.18
C SER A 37 -8.75 -8.62 1.75
N ALA A 38 -7.43 -8.75 1.55
CA ALA A 38 -6.86 -9.01 0.24
C ALA A 38 -7.16 -10.45 -0.23
N ASN A 39 -7.45 -10.60 -1.51
CA ASN A 39 -7.44 -11.92 -2.14
C ASN A 39 -5.99 -12.44 -2.14
N PHE A 40 -5.75 -13.52 -1.40
CA PHE A 40 -4.42 -14.09 -1.23
C PHE A 40 -3.74 -14.45 -2.56
N TYR A 41 -4.49 -15.02 -3.51
CA TYR A 41 -3.96 -15.41 -4.81
C TYR A 41 -3.45 -14.20 -5.59
N LEU A 42 -4.25 -13.13 -5.66
CA LEU A 42 -3.87 -11.90 -6.35
C LEU A 42 -2.69 -11.21 -5.65
N SER A 43 -2.72 -11.13 -4.32
CA SER A 43 -1.64 -10.49 -3.55
C SER A 43 -0.32 -11.25 -3.68
N ALA A 44 -0.35 -12.59 -3.66
CA ALA A 44 0.83 -13.42 -3.82
C ALA A 44 1.37 -13.35 -5.26
N ALA A 45 0.50 -13.44 -6.27
CA ALA A 45 0.87 -13.32 -7.67
C ALA A 45 1.52 -11.97 -7.98
N MET A 46 0.92 -10.86 -7.53
CA MET A 46 1.48 -9.52 -7.74
C MET A 46 2.80 -9.30 -7.01
N SER A 47 2.95 -9.83 -5.79
CA SER A 47 4.21 -9.75 -5.05
C SER A 47 5.33 -10.54 -5.74
N LEU A 48 5.02 -11.72 -6.27
CA LEU A 48 5.98 -12.54 -7.02
C LEU A 48 6.36 -11.86 -8.34
N TYR A 49 5.38 -11.41 -9.11
CA TYR A 49 5.61 -10.73 -10.38
C TYR A 49 6.44 -9.45 -10.21
N ALA A 50 6.18 -8.67 -9.15
CA ALA A 50 6.99 -7.48 -8.84
C ALA A 50 8.46 -7.83 -8.56
N GLY A 51 8.71 -8.93 -7.86
CA GLY A 51 10.06 -9.43 -7.61
C GLY A 51 10.75 -9.86 -8.90
N LEU A 52 10.05 -10.58 -9.77
CA LEU A 52 10.59 -11.05 -11.06
C LEU A 52 10.88 -9.89 -12.02
N ASP A 53 9.94 -8.95 -12.16
CA ASP A 53 10.10 -7.76 -13.00
C ASP A 53 11.30 -6.90 -12.54
N GLY A 54 11.45 -6.71 -11.23
CA GLY A 54 12.59 -6.01 -10.65
C GLY A 54 13.94 -6.70 -10.94
N LEU A 55 13.98 -8.04 -10.93
CA LEU A 55 15.16 -8.82 -11.28
C LEU A 55 15.48 -8.71 -12.78
N GLU A 56 14.48 -8.82 -13.64
CA GLU A 56 14.63 -8.75 -15.10
C GLU A 56 15.13 -7.38 -15.54
N ARG A 57 14.52 -6.31 -15.01
CA ARG A 57 14.90 -4.91 -15.30
C ARG A 57 16.12 -4.43 -14.51
N LYS A 58 16.63 -5.24 -13.58
CA LYS A 58 17.74 -4.89 -12.66
C LYS A 58 17.48 -3.58 -11.93
N VAL A 59 16.27 -3.42 -11.40
CA VAL A 59 15.86 -2.19 -10.69
C VAL A 59 16.68 -2.04 -9.41
N ASP A 60 17.28 -0.86 -9.22
CA ASP A 60 17.91 -0.49 -7.95
C ASP A 60 16.81 -0.03 -6.96
N PRO A 61 16.58 -0.74 -5.85
CA PRO A 61 15.59 -0.34 -4.84
C PRO A 61 16.08 0.85 -3.99
N GLY A 62 17.31 1.34 -4.19
CA GLY A 62 17.93 2.41 -3.42
C GLY A 62 18.62 1.89 -2.16
N GLN A 63 18.72 2.73 -1.14
CA GLN A 63 19.33 2.36 0.14
C GLN A 63 18.27 1.92 1.16
N PRO A 64 18.57 0.92 2.01
CA PRO A 64 17.65 0.48 3.05
C PRO A 64 17.48 1.56 4.12
N LEU A 65 16.24 1.83 4.50
CA LEU A 65 15.93 2.73 5.61
C LEU A 65 15.77 1.92 6.90
N ASN A 66 16.73 2.05 7.81
CA ASN A 66 16.76 1.29 9.06
C ASN A 66 16.25 2.06 10.28
N ASP A 67 16.08 3.38 10.15
CA ASP A 67 15.52 4.22 11.21
C ASP A 67 14.01 3.97 11.41
N ASN A 68 13.51 4.38 12.57
CA ASN A 68 12.08 4.34 12.86
C ASN A 68 11.32 5.40 12.03
N LEU A 69 10.67 4.95 10.96
CA LEU A 69 9.98 5.79 9.98
C LEU A 69 8.74 6.51 10.54
N TYR A 70 8.24 6.12 11.72
CA TYR A 70 7.13 6.84 12.38
C TYR A 70 7.62 8.13 13.07
N LEU A 71 8.86 8.12 13.57
CA LEU A 71 9.39 9.12 14.49
C LEU A 71 10.47 10.01 13.88
N SER A 72 11.19 9.55 12.86
CA SER A 72 12.30 10.32 12.31
C SER A 72 11.81 11.58 11.59
N ARG A 73 12.20 12.74 12.13
CA ARG A 73 11.96 14.06 11.52
C ARG A 73 12.64 14.17 10.15
N ASP A 74 13.78 13.50 9.98
CA ASP A 74 14.55 13.48 8.73
C ASP A 74 13.86 12.66 7.62
N VAL A 75 13.15 11.59 7.98
CA VAL A 75 12.29 10.86 7.01
C VAL A 75 11.05 11.67 6.68
N ARG A 76 10.55 12.52 7.59
CA ARG A 76 9.46 13.45 7.28
C ARG A 76 9.88 14.61 6.37
N SER A 77 11.11 15.10 6.50
CA SER A 77 11.66 16.11 5.57
C SER A 77 12.01 15.49 4.21
N GLN A 78 12.48 14.25 4.18
CA GLN A 78 12.62 13.45 2.96
C GLN A 78 11.30 12.79 2.51
N ALA A 79 10.18 12.96 3.20
CA ALA A 79 8.90 12.35 2.79
C ALA A 79 8.38 12.92 1.46
N GLY A 80 8.93 14.05 1.00
CA GLY A 80 8.73 14.51 -0.38
C GLY A 80 9.34 13.57 -1.43
N SER A 81 10.45 12.89 -1.11
CA SER A 81 11.08 11.89 -1.99
C SER A 81 10.63 10.45 -1.69
N LEU A 82 10.30 10.14 -0.42
CA LEU A 82 9.77 8.83 -0.03
C LEU A 82 8.27 8.74 -0.30
N ARG A 83 7.90 8.01 -1.34
CA ARG A 83 6.50 7.86 -1.75
C ARG A 83 5.68 7.16 -0.66
N ARG A 84 4.64 7.84 -0.16
CA ARG A 84 3.62 7.24 0.70
C ARG A 84 2.83 6.15 -0.03
N LEU A 85 2.29 5.21 0.73
CA LEU A 85 1.23 4.33 0.25
C LEU A 85 -0.06 5.13 0.04
N PRO A 86 -0.94 4.69 -0.88
CA PRO A 86 -2.28 5.29 -1.02
C PRO A 86 -3.00 5.31 0.33
N ARG A 87 -3.69 6.42 0.62
CA ARG A 87 -4.39 6.63 1.90
C ARG A 87 -5.84 6.17 1.87
N THR A 88 -6.38 6.01 0.67
CA THR A 88 -7.78 5.62 0.46
C THR A 88 -7.86 4.53 -0.61
N LEU A 89 -8.96 3.79 -0.62
CA LEU A 89 -9.26 2.83 -1.69
C LEU A 89 -9.36 3.55 -3.05
N LEU A 90 -9.86 4.77 -3.08
CA LEU A 90 -9.91 5.59 -4.29
C LEU A 90 -8.50 5.89 -4.82
N GLU A 91 -7.60 6.44 -3.99
CA GLU A 91 -6.20 6.70 -4.38
C GLU A 91 -5.49 5.41 -4.85
N ALA A 92 -5.79 4.26 -4.22
CA ALA A 92 -5.23 2.97 -4.63
C ALA A 92 -5.79 2.47 -5.96
N SER A 93 -7.08 2.71 -6.22
CA SER A 93 -7.77 2.32 -7.45
C SER A 93 -7.28 3.15 -8.64
N ASP A 94 -7.11 4.45 -8.47
CA ASP A 94 -6.56 5.34 -9.49
C ASP A 94 -5.12 4.94 -9.84
N ALA A 95 -4.29 4.68 -8.82
CA ALA A 95 -2.92 4.22 -9.03
C ALA A 95 -2.84 2.84 -9.73
N LEU A 96 -3.85 1.97 -9.54
CA LEU A 96 -3.92 0.67 -10.21
C LEU A 96 -4.35 0.81 -11.67
N GLU A 97 -5.33 1.68 -11.95
CA GLU A 97 -5.84 1.95 -13.30
C GLU A 97 -4.76 2.46 -14.25
N GLU A 98 -3.87 3.33 -13.74
CA GLU A 98 -2.75 3.93 -14.49
C GLU A 98 -1.51 3.02 -14.54
N SER A 99 -1.52 1.85 -13.89
CA SER A 99 -0.33 1.02 -13.74
C SER A 99 -0.07 0.12 -14.94
N GLU A 100 0.88 0.50 -15.79
CA GLU A 100 1.40 -0.37 -16.87
C GLU A 100 1.91 -1.72 -16.32
N PHE A 101 2.53 -1.72 -15.14
CA PHE A 101 3.00 -2.93 -14.47
C PHE A 101 1.85 -3.87 -14.08
N ALA A 102 0.75 -3.34 -13.53
CA ALA A 102 -0.41 -4.17 -13.20
C ALA A 102 -1.08 -4.72 -14.46
N ARG A 103 -1.15 -3.91 -15.52
CA ARG A 103 -1.68 -4.30 -16.83
C ARG A 103 -0.85 -5.39 -17.48
N SER A 104 0.49 -5.31 -17.42
CA SER A 104 1.36 -6.38 -17.93
C SER A 104 1.25 -7.68 -17.13
N ALA A 105 0.94 -7.58 -15.82
CA ALA A 105 0.82 -8.74 -14.94
C ALA A 105 -0.55 -9.44 -15.02
N LEU A 106 -1.64 -8.67 -15.12
CA LEU A 106 -3.01 -9.17 -14.95
C LEU A 106 -3.86 -9.05 -16.23
N GLY A 107 -3.41 -8.26 -17.21
CA GLY A 107 -4.16 -7.92 -18.42
C GLY A 107 -5.05 -6.70 -18.24
N ASP A 108 -5.24 -5.95 -19.33
CA ASP A 108 -6.02 -4.71 -19.34
C ASP A 108 -7.47 -4.92 -18.87
N GLU A 109 -8.16 -5.90 -19.44
CA GLU A 109 -9.56 -6.19 -19.12
C GLU A 109 -9.76 -6.53 -17.64
N PHE A 110 -8.84 -7.31 -17.04
CA PHE A 110 -8.92 -7.63 -15.62
C PHE A 110 -8.75 -6.38 -14.76
N VAL A 111 -7.74 -5.55 -15.06
CA VAL A 111 -7.48 -4.32 -14.31
C VAL A 111 -8.69 -3.40 -14.37
N ASP A 112 -9.28 -3.20 -15.54
CA ASP A 112 -10.43 -2.33 -15.73
C ASP A 112 -11.65 -2.82 -14.92
N ILE A 113 -11.95 -4.12 -14.98
CA ILE A 113 -13.05 -4.73 -14.21
C ILE A 113 -12.80 -4.61 -12.71
N PHE A 114 -11.58 -4.91 -12.26
CA PHE A 114 -11.23 -4.89 -10.84
C PHE A 114 -11.31 -3.47 -10.27
N VAL A 115 -10.76 -2.48 -10.98
CA VAL A 115 -10.85 -1.05 -10.59
C VAL A 115 -12.31 -0.61 -10.53
N ALA A 116 -13.12 -0.94 -11.54
CA ALA A 116 -14.55 -0.60 -11.54
C ALA A 116 -15.28 -1.18 -10.33
N GLN A 117 -14.97 -2.43 -9.95
CA GLN A 117 -15.54 -3.05 -8.76
C GLN A 117 -15.11 -2.35 -7.46
N LYS A 118 -13.84 -1.95 -7.35
CA LYS A 118 -13.32 -1.24 -6.17
C LYS A 118 -13.83 0.19 -6.05
N ARG A 119 -14.09 0.88 -7.16
CA ARG A 119 -14.78 2.18 -7.15
C ARG A 119 -16.22 2.07 -6.65
N LYS A 120 -16.96 1.04 -7.07
CA LYS A 120 -18.31 0.77 -6.52
C LYS A 120 -18.28 0.52 -5.00
N GLU A 121 -17.28 -0.24 -4.53
CA GLU A 121 -17.07 -0.48 -3.09
C GLU A 121 -16.79 0.82 -2.33
N TRP A 122 -15.96 1.70 -2.90
CA TRP A 122 -15.68 3.02 -2.36
C TRP A 122 -16.94 3.89 -2.29
N ASP A 123 -17.68 4.03 -3.40
CA ASP A 123 -18.87 4.88 -3.46
C ASP A 123 -19.94 4.45 -2.45
N ALA A 124 -20.14 3.14 -2.30
CA ALA A 124 -21.10 2.60 -1.33
C ALA A 124 -20.80 3.00 0.12
N GLN A 125 -19.53 3.19 0.47
CA GLN A 125 -19.10 3.61 1.81
C GLN A 125 -18.97 5.13 1.92
N PHE A 126 -18.43 5.79 0.90
CA PHE A 126 -18.11 7.21 0.92
C PHE A 126 -19.36 8.10 1.01
N TYR A 127 -20.46 7.69 0.39
CA TYR A 127 -21.73 8.43 0.46
C TYR A 127 -22.57 8.11 1.71
N MET A 128 -22.11 7.22 2.59
CA MET A 128 -22.82 6.86 3.80
C MET A 128 -22.60 7.90 4.89
N VAL A 129 -23.67 8.51 5.39
CA VAL A 129 -23.61 9.33 6.61
C VAL A 129 -23.55 8.42 7.83
N THR A 130 -22.40 8.38 8.47
CA THR A 130 -22.13 7.49 9.61
C THR A 130 -22.84 7.98 10.88
N LYS A 131 -22.99 7.08 11.86
CA LYS A 131 -23.50 7.45 13.19
C LYS A 131 -22.59 8.51 13.84
N THR A 132 -21.27 8.34 13.74
CA THR A 132 -20.29 9.28 14.31
C THR A 132 -20.45 10.69 13.77
N GLU A 133 -20.70 10.84 12.47
CA GLU A 133 -20.96 12.15 11.86
C GLU A 133 -22.27 12.75 12.36
N ARG A 134 -23.34 11.95 12.47
CA ARG A 134 -24.60 12.40 13.05
C ARG A 134 -24.43 12.86 14.50
N ASP A 135 -23.84 12.02 15.35
CA ASP A 135 -23.61 12.32 16.77
C ASP A 135 -22.74 13.58 16.96
N ARG A 136 -21.82 13.85 16.03
CA ARG A 136 -20.91 15.00 16.08
C ARG A 136 -21.53 16.30 15.58
N TYR A 137 -22.30 16.23 14.49
CA TYR A 137 -22.75 17.43 13.76
C TYR A 137 -24.23 17.76 13.98
N LEU A 138 -25.07 16.79 14.37
CA LEU A 138 -26.49 17.01 14.68
C LEU A 138 -26.68 17.25 16.19
N THR A 139 -26.12 18.35 16.70
CA THR A 139 -26.13 18.68 18.14
C THR A 139 -27.46 19.26 18.66
N PHE A 140 -28.44 19.47 17.78
CA PHE A 140 -29.72 20.13 18.10
C PHE A 140 -30.95 19.29 17.73
N VAL A 141 -30.76 17.98 17.55
CA VAL A 141 -31.86 17.00 17.43
C VAL A 141 -32.18 16.41 18.79
#